data_AF-A0A7J8TF33-F1
#
_entry.id   AF-A0A7J8TF33-F1
#
_cell.length_a   1.000
_cell.length_b   1.000
_cell.length_c   1.000
_cell.angle_alpha   90.00
_cell.angle_beta   90.00
_cell.angle_gamma   90.00
#
_symmetry.space_group_name_H-M   'P 1'
#
loop_
_entity.id
_entity.type
_entity.pdbx_description
1 polymer ?
#
loop_
_entity_poly.entity_id
_entity_poly.type
_entity_poly.pdbx_seq_one_letter_code
_entity_poly.pdbx_strand_id
1 'polypeptide(L)'
;MFELQVGLVLRAVGFDNSTRIYLAAGELFGGERFMKPFRDLFPRLENHSSVDSSEELVANTRGLLGSAVDYMVCLLSDIFMPTYDGPSNFANNLLGHRLYYGFRTTIRPDRKGLAPIFIDRENGQTAGFEQAVRRVMLKTNFGGPHKRVPPESFYTNSWPECFCQMSPSKPADKCPPDNVLEILESQLENEVNRDLEASMETNSTRRTEI
;
A
#
# COMPACT_ATOMS: atom_id res chain seq x y z
N MET A 1 4.46 3.89 -15.12
CA MET A 1 5.19 2.64 -14.85
C MET A 1 4.12 1.57 -14.85
N PHE A 2 4.24 0.62 -15.74
CA PHE A 2 3.28 -0.47 -15.88
C PHE A 2 3.53 -1.54 -14.80
N GLU A 3 2.54 -2.39 -14.55
CA GLU A 3 2.53 -3.40 -13.48
C GLU A 3 3.71 -4.35 -13.60
N LEU A 4 4.06 -4.79 -14.82
CA LEU A 4 5.27 -5.61 -15.04
C LEU A 4 6.56 -4.89 -14.61
N GLN A 5 6.70 -3.59 -14.91
CA GLN A 5 7.87 -2.80 -14.49
C GLN A 5 7.92 -2.71 -12.96
N VAL A 6 6.77 -2.49 -12.31
CA VAL A 6 6.66 -2.52 -10.83
C VAL A 6 7.12 -3.87 -10.29
N GLY A 7 6.65 -4.98 -10.87
CA GLY A 7 7.03 -6.31 -10.44
C GLY A 7 8.53 -6.57 -10.55
N LEU A 8 9.15 -6.13 -11.65
CA LEU A 8 10.60 -6.22 -11.85
C LEU A 8 11.39 -5.37 -10.85
N VAL A 9 10.89 -4.17 -10.49
CA VAL A 9 11.49 -3.34 -9.45
C VAL A 9 11.44 -4.05 -8.09
N LEU A 10 10.26 -4.58 -7.71
CA LEU A 10 10.08 -5.29 -6.45
C LEU A 10 11.00 -6.52 -6.36
N ARG A 11 11.07 -7.34 -7.42
CA ARG A 11 11.99 -8.49 -7.48
C ARG A 11 13.45 -8.04 -7.34
N ALA A 12 13.84 -6.97 -8.03
CA ALA A 12 15.20 -6.47 -7.95
C ALA A 12 15.57 -6.01 -6.53
N VAL A 13 14.65 -5.40 -5.76
CA VAL A 13 14.94 -4.98 -4.38
C VAL A 13 14.76 -6.07 -3.32
N GLY A 14 14.43 -7.30 -3.72
CA GLY A 14 14.48 -8.48 -2.86
C GLY A 14 13.12 -9.08 -2.49
N PHE A 15 12.00 -8.55 -2.99
CA PHE A 15 10.71 -9.22 -2.83
C PHE A 15 10.65 -10.51 -3.66
N ASP A 16 9.91 -11.50 -3.18
CA ASP A 16 9.75 -12.78 -3.85
C ASP A 16 8.30 -13.25 -3.96
N ASN A 17 8.10 -14.44 -4.52
CA ASN A 17 6.78 -15.02 -4.76
C ASN A 17 6.00 -15.34 -3.47
N SER A 18 6.63 -15.27 -2.29
CA SER A 18 5.96 -15.39 -0.99
C SER A 18 5.36 -14.07 -0.51
N THR A 19 5.77 -12.94 -1.11
CA THR A 19 5.26 -11.60 -0.81
C THR A 19 3.77 -11.52 -1.14
N ARG A 20 2.96 -11.11 -0.16
CA ARG A 20 1.56 -10.75 -0.40
C ARG A 20 1.49 -9.33 -0.93
N ILE A 21 0.85 -9.15 -2.08
CA ILE A 21 0.68 -7.84 -2.71
C ILE A 21 -0.81 -7.54 -2.75
N TYR A 22 -1.17 -6.36 -2.27
CA TYR A 22 -2.50 -5.78 -2.49
C TYR A 22 -2.41 -4.72 -3.58
N LEU A 23 -3.25 -4.84 -4.60
CA LEU A 23 -3.32 -3.89 -5.71
C LEU A 23 -4.57 -3.01 -5.58
N ALA A 24 -4.39 -1.81 -5.05
CA ALA A 24 -5.38 -0.75 -5.08
C ALA A 24 -5.41 -0.08 -6.47
N ALA A 25 -6.29 -0.56 -7.34
CA ALA A 25 -6.49 -0.01 -8.67
C ALA A 25 -7.96 -0.05 -9.07
N GLY A 26 -8.37 0.92 -9.91
CA GLY A 26 -9.62 0.80 -10.64
C GLY A 26 -9.52 -0.26 -11.74
N GLU A 27 -10.44 -0.23 -12.71
CA GLU A 27 -10.36 -1.12 -13.87
C GLU A 27 -9.01 -0.99 -14.59
N LEU A 28 -8.28 -2.11 -14.65
CA LEU A 28 -6.94 -2.17 -15.24
C LEU A 28 -7.05 -2.16 -16.76
N PHE A 29 -6.43 -1.17 -17.39
CA PHE A 29 -6.42 -1.06 -18.84
C PHE A 29 -5.69 -2.26 -19.48
N GLY A 30 -6.42 -3.04 -20.29
CA GLY A 30 -5.90 -4.26 -20.93
C GLY A 30 -5.91 -5.53 -20.07
N GLY A 31 -6.50 -5.46 -18.87
CA GLY A 31 -6.94 -6.62 -18.07
C GLY A 31 -5.86 -7.69 -17.83
N GLU A 32 -6.29 -8.96 -17.88
CA GLU A 32 -5.45 -10.13 -17.57
C GLU A 32 -4.18 -10.23 -18.43
N ARG A 33 -4.15 -9.64 -19.63
CA ARG A 33 -2.96 -9.68 -20.49
C ARG A 33 -1.75 -9.00 -19.84
N PHE A 34 -1.96 -7.87 -19.18
CA PHE A 34 -0.89 -7.12 -18.51
C PHE A 34 -0.68 -7.58 -17.07
N MET A 35 -1.70 -8.17 -16.45
CA MET A 35 -1.61 -8.69 -15.08
C MET A 35 -0.98 -10.06 -14.96
N LYS A 36 -1.11 -10.91 -15.98
CA LYS A 36 -0.54 -12.27 -15.94
C LYS A 36 0.97 -12.28 -15.63
N PRO A 37 1.83 -11.51 -16.32
CA PRO A 37 3.25 -11.47 -15.98
C PRO A 37 3.54 -10.99 -14.56
N PHE A 38 2.74 -10.06 -14.03
CA PHE A 38 2.90 -9.59 -12.66
C PHE A 38 2.47 -10.65 -11.64
N ARG A 39 1.36 -11.36 -11.90
CA ARG A 39 0.87 -12.46 -11.08
C ARG A 39 1.81 -13.68 -11.11
N ASP A 40 2.48 -13.93 -12.22
CA ASP A 40 3.51 -14.97 -12.34
C ASP A 40 4.72 -14.67 -11.42
N LEU A 41 5.06 -13.38 -11.24
CA LEU A 41 6.09 -12.96 -10.28
C LEU A 41 5.60 -13.00 -8.83
N PHE A 42 4.34 -12.61 -8.60
CA PHE A 42 3.72 -12.47 -7.29
C PHE A 42 2.34 -13.14 -7.27
N PRO A 43 2.28 -14.46 -6.97
CA PRO A 43 1.03 -15.22 -7.05
C PRO A 43 0.02 -14.85 -5.96
N ARG A 44 0.48 -14.30 -4.83
CA ARG A 44 -0.36 -13.84 -3.71
C ARG A 44 -0.82 -12.40 -3.92
N LEU A 45 -1.63 -12.20 -4.97
CA LEU A 45 -2.12 -10.90 -5.38
C LEU A 45 -3.60 -10.73 -5.06
N GLU A 46 -3.89 -9.76 -4.19
CA GLU A 46 -5.22 -9.41 -3.68
C GLU A 46 -5.66 -8.02 -4.14
N ASN A 47 -6.96 -7.74 -4.10
CA ASN A 47 -7.57 -6.42 -4.30
C ASN A 47 -8.89 -6.34 -3.51
N HIS A 48 -9.61 -5.20 -3.59
CA HIS A 48 -10.85 -5.04 -2.80
C HIS A 48 -11.90 -6.12 -3.09
N SER A 49 -11.92 -6.69 -4.30
CA SER A 49 -12.88 -7.72 -4.69
C SER A 49 -12.52 -9.11 -4.16
N SER A 50 -11.25 -9.35 -3.84
CA SER A 50 -10.79 -10.64 -3.30
C SER A 50 -10.78 -10.67 -1.77
N VAL A 51 -10.60 -9.52 -1.12
CA VAL A 51 -10.62 -9.42 0.35
C VAL A 51 -12.04 -9.39 0.93
N ASP A 52 -13.03 -8.95 0.16
CA ASP A 52 -14.43 -8.96 0.56
C ASP A 52 -15.30 -9.41 -0.62
N SER A 53 -15.84 -10.61 -0.50
CA SER A 53 -16.73 -11.24 -1.47
C SER A 53 -18.21 -10.98 -1.15
N SER A 54 -18.52 -10.12 -0.18
CA SER A 54 -19.89 -9.80 0.17
C SER A 54 -20.58 -9.09 -1.00
N GLU A 55 -21.86 -9.39 -1.19
CA GLU A 55 -22.69 -8.71 -2.17
C GLU A 55 -22.83 -7.20 -1.86
N GLU A 56 -22.43 -6.74 -0.66
CA GLU A 56 -22.50 -5.33 -0.25
C GLU A 56 -21.52 -4.43 -1.02
N LEU A 57 -20.30 -4.90 -1.29
CA LEU A 57 -19.35 -4.19 -2.15
C LEU A 57 -19.87 -4.08 -3.59
N VAL A 58 -20.50 -5.15 -4.08
CA VAL A 58 -21.07 -5.24 -5.43
C VAL A 58 -22.35 -4.39 -5.56
N ALA A 59 -23.16 -4.33 -4.51
CA ALA A 59 -24.41 -3.57 -4.46
C ALA A 59 -24.19 -2.06 -4.25
N ASN A 60 -22.97 -1.63 -3.96
CA ASN A 60 -22.68 -0.21 -3.78
C ASN A 60 -22.66 0.55 -5.12
N THR A 61 -23.83 1.05 -5.49
CA THR A 61 -24.12 1.85 -6.69
C THR A 61 -23.26 3.10 -6.91
N ARG A 62 -22.43 3.51 -5.95
CA ARG A 62 -21.55 4.70 -6.06
C ARG A 62 -20.06 4.39 -6.23
N GLY A 63 -19.62 3.12 -6.13
CA GLY A 63 -18.21 2.73 -6.32
C GLY A 63 -17.22 3.23 -5.25
N LEU A 64 -17.70 3.87 -4.17
CA LEU A 64 -16.85 4.49 -3.15
C LEU A 64 -16.33 3.52 -2.09
N LEU A 65 -17.05 2.42 -1.82
CA LEU A 65 -16.65 1.47 -0.76
C LEU A 65 -15.38 0.71 -1.13
N GLY A 66 -15.24 0.23 -2.38
CA GLY A 66 -13.99 -0.39 -2.83
C GLY A 66 -12.80 0.55 -2.69
N SER A 67 -12.98 1.83 -3.00
CA SER A 67 -11.94 2.87 -2.79
C SER A 67 -11.62 3.09 -1.30
N ALA A 68 -12.61 2.97 -0.41
CA ALA A 68 -12.40 3.08 1.03
C ALA A 68 -11.61 1.87 1.57
N VAL A 69 -11.93 0.66 1.12
CA VAL A 69 -11.17 -0.57 1.43
C VAL A 69 -9.74 -0.44 0.92
N ASP A 70 -9.56 -0.05 -0.35
CA ASP A 70 -8.25 0.21 -0.95
C ASP A 70 -7.43 1.20 -0.12
N TYR A 71 -8.06 2.28 0.35
CA TYR A 71 -7.41 3.28 1.18
C TYR A 71 -6.96 2.70 2.52
N MET A 72 -7.81 1.98 3.23
CA MET A 72 -7.48 1.42 4.54
C MET A 72 -6.40 0.34 4.45
N VAL A 73 -6.47 -0.55 3.45
CA VAL A 73 -5.44 -1.58 3.25
C VAL A 73 -4.10 -0.93 2.91
N CYS A 74 -4.07 0.08 2.04
CA CYS A 74 -2.84 0.80 1.71
C CYS A 74 -2.32 1.67 2.86
N LEU A 75 -3.19 2.15 3.76
CA LEU A 75 -2.79 2.88 4.96
C LEU A 75 -2.10 1.95 5.96
N LEU A 76 -2.64 0.75 6.17
CA LEU A 76 -2.18 -0.22 7.16
C LEU A 76 -1.07 -1.14 6.65
N SER A 77 -0.84 -1.24 5.33
CA SER A 77 0.21 -2.11 4.80
C SER A 77 1.60 -1.78 5.33
N ASP A 78 2.45 -2.80 5.46
CA ASP A 78 3.85 -2.64 5.88
C ASP A 78 4.61 -1.68 4.96
N ILE A 79 4.36 -1.82 3.65
CA ILE A 79 5.02 -1.09 2.59
C ILE A 79 3.97 -0.58 1.62
N PHE A 80 4.04 0.71 1.28
CA PHE A 80 3.22 1.34 0.25
C PHE A 80 4.08 1.80 -0.92
N MET A 81 3.72 1.43 -2.14
CA MET A 81 4.41 1.86 -3.36
C MET A 81 3.42 2.52 -4.32
N PRO A 82 3.37 3.87 -4.40
CA PRO A 82 2.57 4.54 -5.41
C PRO A 82 3.16 4.32 -6.81
N THR A 83 2.32 3.92 -7.76
CA THR A 83 2.70 3.63 -9.15
C THR A 83 2.38 4.78 -10.12
N TYR A 84 1.77 5.86 -9.64
CA TYR A 84 1.45 7.07 -10.41
C TYR A 84 1.99 8.32 -9.69
N ASP A 85 2.64 9.19 -10.46
CA ASP A 85 3.36 10.39 -10.02
C ASP A 85 2.63 11.70 -10.37
N GLY A 86 1.44 11.63 -10.95
CA GLY A 86 0.59 12.80 -11.16
C GLY A 86 -0.22 13.17 -9.89
N PRO A 87 -1.08 14.19 -9.96
CA PRO A 87 -1.88 14.65 -8.82
C PRO A 87 -3.01 13.65 -8.52
N SER A 88 -2.66 12.49 -7.99
CA SER A 88 -3.62 11.55 -7.43
C SER A 88 -3.90 11.95 -5.99
N ASN A 89 -5.15 12.35 -5.73
CA ASN A 89 -5.61 12.60 -4.37
C ASN A 89 -5.46 11.35 -3.50
N PHE A 90 -5.66 10.15 -4.07
CA PHE A 90 -5.54 8.88 -3.34
C PHE A 90 -4.12 8.64 -2.83
N ALA A 91 -3.13 8.62 -3.72
CA ALA A 91 -1.74 8.38 -3.34
C ALA A 91 -1.21 9.50 -2.44
N ASN A 92 -1.50 10.77 -2.76
CA ASN A 92 -1.01 11.89 -1.97
C ASN A 92 -1.56 11.88 -0.54
N ASN A 93 -2.85 11.61 -0.38
CA ASN A 93 -3.47 11.53 0.95
C ASN A 93 -2.90 10.35 1.75
N LEU A 94 -2.67 9.18 1.13
CA LEU A 94 -2.04 8.05 1.81
C LEU A 94 -0.61 8.37 2.26
N LEU A 95 0.16 9.06 1.43
CA LEU A 95 1.52 9.47 1.77
C LEU A 95 1.53 10.38 3.00
N GLY A 96 0.68 11.42 3.04
CA GLY A 96 0.59 12.30 4.19
C GLY A 96 0.04 11.58 5.43
N HIS A 97 -0.96 10.72 5.26
CA HIS A 97 -1.60 9.99 6.35
C HIS A 97 -0.65 8.97 7.00
N ARG A 98 0.09 8.20 6.19
CA ARG A 98 1.16 7.30 6.66
C ARG A 98 2.30 8.05 7.34
N LEU A 99 2.62 9.26 6.89
CA LEU A 99 3.64 10.12 7.51
C LEU A 99 3.18 10.65 8.88
N TYR A 100 1.91 11.01 8.99
CA TYR A 100 1.31 11.61 10.19
C TYR A 100 1.19 10.62 11.36
N TYR A 101 0.70 9.41 11.12
CA TYR A 101 0.52 8.39 12.17
C TYR A 101 1.72 7.45 12.31
N GLY A 102 2.88 8.01 12.69
CA GLY A 102 4.01 7.21 13.14
C GLY A 102 4.92 6.67 12.03
N PHE A 103 4.77 7.17 10.80
CA PHE A 103 5.59 6.82 9.64
C PHE A 103 5.61 5.32 9.31
N ARG A 104 4.93 4.94 8.22
CA ARG A 104 5.07 3.60 7.62
C ARG A 104 5.86 3.65 6.32
N THR A 105 6.64 2.59 6.06
CA THR A 105 7.56 2.51 4.92
C THR A 105 6.83 2.79 3.61
N THR A 106 7.37 3.71 2.82
CA THR A 106 6.85 4.04 1.50
C THR A 106 7.98 4.01 0.49
N ILE A 107 7.86 3.19 -0.54
CA ILE A 107 8.82 3.13 -1.64
C ILE A 107 8.31 4.00 -2.79
N ARG A 108 8.98 5.11 -3.10
CA ARG A 108 8.67 5.95 -4.28
C ARG A 108 9.71 5.74 -5.38
N PRO A 109 9.45 4.88 -6.40
CA PRO A 109 10.44 4.60 -7.44
C PRO A 109 10.87 5.88 -8.17
N ASP A 110 12.17 6.08 -8.35
CA ASP A 110 12.67 7.15 -9.23
C ASP A 110 12.42 6.74 -10.69
N ARG A 111 11.25 7.09 -11.21
CA ARG A 111 10.81 6.75 -12.56
C ARG A 111 11.75 7.28 -13.63
N LYS A 112 12.33 8.48 -13.41
CA LYS A 112 13.27 9.09 -14.35
C LYS A 112 14.59 8.32 -14.37
N GLY A 113 15.08 7.91 -13.21
CA GLY A 113 16.26 7.06 -13.08
C GLY A 113 16.04 5.64 -13.63
N LEU A 114 14.83 5.09 -13.49
CA LEU A 114 14.48 3.74 -13.94
C LEU A 114 14.18 3.66 -15.45
N ALA A 115 13.68 4.74 -16.06
CA ALA A 115 13.32 4.77 -17.48
C ALA A 115 14.43 4.25 -18.43
N PRO A 116 15.68 4.74 -18.39
CA PRO A 116 16.73 4.25 -19.28
C PRO A 116 17.04 2.76 -19.07
N ILE A 117 16.96 2.27 -17.84
CA ILE A 117 17.22 0.85 -17.52
C ILE A 117 16.15 -0.06 -18.17
N PHE A 118 14.89 0.38 -18.17
CA PHE A 118 13.82 -0.36 -18.83
C PHE A 118 13.93 -0.31 -20.36
N ILE A 119 14.34 0.83 -20.93
CA ILE A 119 14.61 0.96 -22.37
C ILE A 119 15.73 0.02 -22.80
N ASP A 120 16.85 -0.01 -22.07
CA ASP A 120 17.97 -0.91 -22.37
C ASP A 120 17.55 -2.39 -22.32
N ARG A 121 16.71 -2.74 -21.33
CA ARG A 121 16.14 -4.08 -21.21
C ARG A 121 15.24 -4.45 -22.39
N GLU A 122 14.38 -3.54 -22.83
CA GLU A 122 13.52 -3.73 -24.02
C GLU A 122 14.36 -3.90 -25.29
N ASN A 123 15.53 -3.24 -25.36
CA ASN A 123 16.52 -3.41 -26.43
C ASN A 123 17.38 -4.69 -26.29
N GLY A 124 17.06 -5.59 -25.34
CA GLY A 124 17.73 -6.88 -25.15
C GLY A 124 18.91 -6.86 -24.19
N GLN A 125 19.27 -5.71 -23.60
CA GLN A 125 20.34 -5.63 -22.61
C GLN A 125 19.84 -6.08 -21.24
N THR A 126 20.02 -7.35 -20.92
CA THR A 126 19.51 -7.96 -19.69
C THR A 126 20.57 -8.12 -18.60
N ALA A 127 21.86 -8.13 -18.97
CA ALA A 127 22.97 -8.27 -18.05
C ALA A 127 23.04 -7.05 -17.10
N GLY A 128 23.14 -7.31 -15.79
CA GLY A 128 23.27 -6.25 -14.78
C GLY A 128 21.99 -5.49 -14.46
N PHE A 129 20.82 -5.90 -15.00
CA PHE A 129 19.55 -5.20 -14.83
C PHE A 129 19.18 -5.02 -13.35
N GLU A 130 19.21 -6.09 -12.55
CA GLU A 130 18.86 -6.00 -11.13
C GLU A 130 19.79 -5.06 -10.35
N GLN A 131 21.09 -5.10 -10.65
CA GLN A 131 22.09 -4.24 -10.02
C GLN A 131 21.87 -2.76 -10.39
N ALA A 132 21.48 -2.49 -11.64
CA ALA A 132 21.13 -1.15 -12.11
C ALA A 132 19.87 -0.63 -11.39
N VAL A 133 18.82 -1.45 -11.31
CA VAL A 133 17.58 -1.10 -10.59
C VAL A 133 17.88 -0.85 -9.11
N ARG A 134 18.60 -1.76 -8.42
CA ARG A 134 19.00 -1.58 -7.02
C ARG A 134 19.75 -0.27 -6.81
N ARG A 135 20.67 0.09 -7.71
CA ARG A 135 21.44 1.34 -7.62
C ARG A 135 20.56 2.59 -7.67
N VAL A 136 19.52 2.59 -8.50
CA VAL A 136 18.56 3.69 -8.54
C VAL A 136 17.70 3.71 -7.28
N MET A 137 17.20 2.54 -6.87
CA MET A 137 16.36 2.41 -5.67
C MET A 137 17.09 2.74 -4.36
N LEU A 138 18.42 2.57 -4.27
CA LEU A 138 19.22 3.00 -3.11
C LEU A 138 19.19 4.52 -2.88
N LYS A 139 18.88 5.30 -3.90
CA LYS A 139 18.73 6.76 -3.80
C LYS A 139 17.30 7.17 -3.44
N THR A 140 16.36 6.24 -3.46
CA THR A 140 14.96 6.50 -3.13
C THR A 140 14.81 6.73 -1.62
N ASN A 141 14.08 7.77 -1.24
CA ASN A 141 13.65 7.94 0.15
C ASN A 141 12.55 6.92 0.46
N PHE A 142 12.73 6.13 1.53
CA PHE A 142 11.75 5.15 2.03
C PHE A 142 10.60 5.78 2.83
N GLY A 143 10.37 7.09 2.64
CA GLY A 143 9.26 7.85 3.19
C GLY A 143 9.53 8.48 4.55
N GLY A 144 10.77 8.47 5.04
CA GLY A 144 11.09 8.92 6.40
C GLY A 144 10.61 10.36 6.70
N PRO A 145 10.41 10.70 7.98
CA PRO A 145 9.97 12.03 8.36
C PRO A 145 10.95 13.11 7.90
N HIS A 146 10.44 14.13 7.21
CA HIS A 146 11.23 15.25 6.74
C HIS A 146 10.40 16.52 6.71
N LYS A 147 11.07 17.67 6.89
CA LYS A 147 10.43 18.97 6.70
C LYS A 147 10.01 19.11 5.24
N ARG A 148 8.77 19.52 5.00
CA ARG A 148 8.27 19.79 3.66
C ARG A 148 9.12 20.86 2.98
N VAL A 149 9.52 20.61 1.73
CA VAL A 149 10.26 21.57 0.89
C VAL A 149 9.47 21.83 -0.39
N PRO A 150 9.23 23.09 -0.79
CA PRO A 150 8.57 23.41 -2.06
C PRO A 150 9.27 22.72 -3.24
N PRO A 151 8.53 22.12 -4.20
CA PRO A 151 7.09 22.22 -4.43
C PRO A 151 6.24 21.09 -3.78
N GLU A 152 6.75 20.38 -2.78
CA GLU A 152 5.99 19.30 -2.12
C GLU A 152 4.67 19.83 -1.53
N SER A 153 3.61 19.03 -1.69
CA SER A 153 2.25 19.39 -1.28
C SER A 153 2.06 19.23 0.23
N PHE A 154 1.23 20.11 0.80
CA PHE A 154 0.77 19.97 2.18
C PHE A 154 0.05 18.63 2.44
N TYR A 155 -0.67 18.11 1.45
CA TYR A 155 -1.40 16.84 1.55
C TYR A 155 -0.46 15.61 1.58
N THR A 156 0.73 15.72 0.97
CA THR A 156 1.74 14.65 1.02
C THR A 156 2.64 14.75 2.24
N ASN A 157 2.77 15.94 2.81
CA ASN A 157 3.62 16.20 3.97
C ASN A 157 3.13 17.45 4.75
N SER A 158 2.41 17.24 5.85
CA SER A 158 1.92 18.36 6.68
C SER A 158 2.94 18.84 7.72
N TRP A 159 4.18 18.33 7.71
CA TRP A 159 5.27 18.82 8.57
C TRP A 159 5.80 20.15 8.02
N PRO A 160 5.98 21.21 8.85
CA PRO A 160 5.85 21.21 10.32
C PRO A 160 4.51 21.68 10.85
N GLU A 161 3.63 22.21 10.00
CA GLU A 161 2.53 23.05 10.46
C GLU A 161 1.43 22.30 11.20
N CYS A 162 1.23 21.00 10.91
CA CYS A 162 0.13 20.23 11.49
C CYS A 162 0.57 19.02 12.31
N PHE A 163 1.87 18.77 12.46
CA PHE A 163 2.32 17.68 13.30
C PHE A 163 2.09 18.02 14.76
N CYS A 164 1.45 17.10 15.46
CA CYS A 164 1.36 17.15 16.90
C CYS A 164 2.77 17.06 17.53
N GLN A 165 2.92 17.61 18.72
CA GLN A 165 4.15 17.60 19.48
C GLN A 165 4.04 16.57 20.61
N MET A 166 5.06 15.75 20.78
CA MET A 166 5.15 14.81 21.91
C MET A 166 5.26 15.54 23.25
N SER A 167 5.82 16.75 23.24
CA SER A 167 6.04 17.60 24.42
C SER A 167 5.62 19.04 24.13
N PRO A 168 4.31 19.32 23.96
CA PRO A 168 3.84 20.62 23.52
C PRO A 168 3.88 21.66 24.64
N SER A 169 4.04 22.93 24.27
CA SER A 169 3.79 24.06 25.19
C SER A 169 2.30 24.32 25.40
N LYS A 170 1.45 23.98 24.41
CA LYS A 170 -0.01 24.13 24.47
C LYS A 170 -0.68 22.75 24.42
N PRO A 171 -1.66 22.44 25.30
CA PRO A 171 -2.34 21.14 25.28
C PRO A 171 -2.97 20.77 23.92
N ALA A 172 -3.43 21.76 23.15
CA ALA A 172 -4.03 21.55 21.83
C ALA A 172 -3.04 20.99 20.78
N ASP A 173 -1.74 21.17 20.99
CA ASP A 173 -0.71 20.69 20.07
C ASP A 173 -0.22 19.28 20.45
N LYS A 174 -0.76 18.67 21.52
CA LYS A 174 -0.30 17.38 22.02
C LYS A 174 -0.66 16.25 21.07
N CYS A 175 0.29 15.35 20.82
CA CYS A 175 -0.05 14.11 20.12
C CYS A 175 -1.08 13.30 20.89
N PRO A 176 -2.05 12.67 20.19
CA PRO A 176 -2.92 11.67 20.80
C PRO A 176 -2.08 10.66 21.58
N PRO A 177 -2.51 10.30 22.82
CA PRO A 177 -1.72 9.43 23.68
C PRO A 177 -1.58 8.01 23.09
N ASP A 178 -2.58 7.60 22.32
CA ASP A 178 -2.64 6.30 21.68
C ASP A 178 -2.40 6.44 20.17
N ASN A 179 -1.60 5.54 19.61
CA ASN A 179 -1.41 5.45 18.17
C ASN A 179 -2.73 4.94 17.55
N VAL A 180 -3.45 5.81 16.86
CA VAL A 180 -4.75 5.48 16.24
C VAL A 180 -4.67 4.22 15.37
N LEU A 181 -3.51 3.97 14.73
CA LEU A 181 -3.32 2.76 13.93
C LEU A 181 -3.19 1.49 14.80
N GLU A 182 -2.56 1.55 15.97
CA GLU A 182 -2.50 0.42 16.90
C GLU A 182 -3.89 0.12 17.48
N ILE A 183 -4.70 1.14 17.75
CA ILE A 183 -6.10 0.95 18.15
C ILE A 183 -6.85 0.23 17.03
N LEU A 184 -6.75 0.72 15.79
CA LEU A 184 -7.43 0.13 14.64
C LEU A 184 -6.99 -1.32 14.41
N GLU A 185 -5.69 -1.62 14.47
CA GLU A 185 -5.15 -2.97 14.38
C GLU A 185 -5.69 -3.86 15.49
N SER A 186 -5.67 -3.41 16.75
CA SER A 186 -6.19 -4.18 17.88
C SER A 186 -7.69 -4.43 17.78
N GLN A 187 -8.47 -3.47 17.28
CA GLN A 187 -9.90 -3.64 17.06
C GLN A 187 -10.16 -4.68 15.97
N LEU A 188 -9.41 -4.61 14.88
CA LEU A 188 -9.53 -5.57 13.78
C LEU A 188 -9.16 -6.98 14.21
N GLU A 189 -8.07 -7.15 14.96
CA GLU A 189 -7.66 -8.46 15.52
C GLU A 189 -8.74 -9.04 16.45
N ASN A 190 -9.33 -8.20 17.30
CA ASN A 190 -10.39 -8.62 18.20
C ASN A 190 -11.65 -9.04 17.43
N GLU A 191 -11.99 -8.36 16.34
CA GLU A 191 -13.15 -8.68 15.50
C GLU A 191 -12.93 -10.01 14.76
N VAL A 192 -11.75 -10.19 14.15
CA VAL A 192 -11.36 -11.46 13.51
C VAL A 192 -11.40 -12.63 14.49
N ASN A 193 -10.93 -12.45 15.72
CA ASN A 193 -10.97 -13.49 16.74
C ASN A 193 -12.41 -13.87 17.12
N ARG A 194 -13.31 -12.90 17.24
CA ARG A 194 -14.74 -13.17 17.52
C ARG A 194 -15.41 -13.93 16.38
N ASP A 195 -15.11 -13.59 15.12
CA ASP A 195 -15.66 -14.29 13.96
C ASP A 195 -15.16 -15.73 13.87
N LEU A 196 -13.88 -15.96 14.18
CA LEU A 196 -13.31 -17.30 14.30
C LEU A 196 -13.99 -18.10 15.42
N GLU A 197 -14.19 -17.51 16.59
CA GLU A 197 -14.91 -18.14 17.72
C GLU A 197 -16.35 -18.52 17.32
N ALA A 198 -17.10 -17.61 16.68
CA ALA A 198 -18.46 -17.87 16.22
C ALA A 198 -18.53 -18.99 15.15
N SER A 199 -17.52 -19.08 14.28
CA SER A 199 -17.40 -20.15 13.28
C SER A 199 -17.06 -21.53 13.89
N MET A 200 -16.36 -21.54 15.03
CA MET A 200 -16.04 -22.76 15.78
C MET A 200 -17.23 -23.26 16.57
N GLU A 201 -18.01 -22.36 17.18
CA GLU A 201 -19.25 -22.71 17.89
C GLU A 201 -20.29 -23.31 16.95
N THR A 202 -20.52 -22.72 15.78
CA THR A 202 -21.44 -23.25 14.76
C THR A 202 -21.04 -24.63 14.22
N ASN A 203 -19.74 -24.91 14.11
CA ASN A 203 -19.23 -26.24 13.72
C ASN A 203 -19.34 -27.27 14.84
N SER A 204 -19.25 -26.86 16.10
CA SER A 204 -19.45 -27.74 17.26
C SER A 204 -20.91 -28.18 17.36
N THR A 205 -21.86 -27.26 17.17
CA THR A 205 -23.30 -27.57 17.25
C THR A 205 -23.73 -28.56 16.16
N ARG A 206 -23.17 -28.48 14.95
CA ARG A 206 -23.42 -29.46 13.86
C ARG A 206 -22.83 -30.85 14.11
N ARG A 207 -21.81 -31.00 14.95
CA ARG A 207 -21.18 -32.31 15.24
C ARG A 207 -21.90 -33.10 16.34
N THR A 208 -22.77 -32.47 17.11
CA THR A 208 -23.58 -33.11 18.17
C THR A 208 -24.94 -33.63 17.71
N GLU A 209 -25.32 -33.42 16.44
CA GLU A 209 -26.62 -33.85 15.87
C GLU A 209 -26.53 -35.11 14.98
N ILE A 210 -25.55 -36.00 15.19
CA ILE A 210 -25.49 -37.33 14.54
C ILE A 210 -25.49 -38.43 15.61
#